data_AF-A0A3D4KQN7-F1
#
_entry.id   AF-A0A3D4KQN7-F1
#
_cell.length_a   1.000
_cell.length_b   1.000
_cell.length_c   1.000
_cell.angle_alpha   90.00
_cell.angle_beta   90.00
_cell.angle_gamma   90.00
#
_symmetry.space_group_name_H-M   'P 1'
#
loop_
_entity.id
_entity.type
_entity.pdbx_description
1 polymer ?
#
loop_
_entity_poly.entity_id
_entity_poly.type
_entity_poly.pdbx_seq_one_letter_code
_entity_poly.pdbx_strand_id
1 'polypeptide(L)'
;MGDRIQAEINLNLKEIERLNQVAEYNGIPLLDGTAGHLSLQVGANDGETLNVNLGAPGFSVQTLGLKDFTFQGEPGTITHTDTLPGRSARIPIDDAEYSRVAYVPADNEPHLVRFNNRDVIQLGGDGGQLKNVSISASHDTDTRNNDVTINVREAVTERTLGEVIYSRSAVDLDGNSWPLGSADIVRSGGEYWIARGSDYTPVELIMDNSQRSVVAQVLEDTHVAPADMPGPISEVRYMPAVQKGSADYSLTLDGQDESNSGSISLVQLNSTYYVEEQLAGEQYAYYPADVTSQTGGSESTFTVVSERTPMGAVTDQPFVAGSSFVHFKPSNANVQVNYVELNGTTHQDVMAAEPENGYVFNLNALSNGSGAMKTANIVLNQKGEHLLQTVNGNGDVILYYPVRSSLSTNVDNNLTTVTIRETDEARRIRNPADPLATLDRAIAQVDNKRSEFGALDNRLLAIIENHDETNRHLSAARSRIMDADYAVEVTNMTKAQILEQAGASVLAQANQIPQNVLSLLG
;
A
#
# COMPACT_ATOMS: atom_id res chain seq x y z
N MET A 1 -15.62 19.38 -35.66
CA MET A 1 -15.99 20.67 -35.01
C MET A 1 -15.82 20.60 -33.50
N GLY A 2 -16.29 19.56 -32.81
CA GLY A 2 -16.19 19.44 -31.34
C GLY A 2 -14.78 19.48 -30.75
N ASP A 3 -13.79 18.88 -31.42
CA ASP A 3 -12.40 18.87 -30.92
C ASP A 3 -11.73 20.24 -31.02
N ARG A 4 -12.03 21.00 -32.09
CA ARG A 4 -11.52 22.38 -32.24
C ARG A 4 -12.05 23.30 -31.14
N ILE A 5 -13.33 23.16 -30.80
CA ILE A 5 -13.95 23.95 -29.73
C ILE A 5 -13.33 23.59 -28.36
N GLN A 6 -13.12 22.30 -28.08
CA GLN A 6 -12.50 21.90 -26.81
C GLN A 6 -11.06 22.41 -26.70
N ALA A 7 -10.29 22.34 -27.79
CA ALA A 7 -8.93 22.86 -27.80
C ALA A 7 -8.90 24.38 -27.52
N GLU A 8 -9.83 25.13 -28.10
CA GLU A 8 -9.98 26.57 -27.84
C GLU A 8 -10.37 26.86 -26.38
N ILE A 9 -11.31 26.09 -25.82
CA ILE A 9 -11.67 26.18 -24.40
C ILE A 9 -10.44 25.93 -23.53
N ASN A 10 -9.67 24.88 -23.79
CA ASN A 10 -8.50 24.54 -22.99
C ASN A 10 -7.41 25.61 -23.07
N LEU A 11 -7.20 26.22 -24.25
CA LEU A 11 -6.31 27.37 -24.40
C LEU A 11 -6.79 28.57 -23.58
N ASN A 12 -8.10 28.86 -23.57
CA ASN A 12 -8.66 29.94 -22.78
C ASN A 12 -8.53 29.68 -21.26
N LEU A 13 -8.71 28.44 -20.81
CA LEU A 13 -8.49 28.06 -19.41
C LEU A 13 -7.02 28.25 -18.99
N LYS A 14 -6.08 27.85 -19.84
CA LYS A 14 -4.64 28.11 -19.61
C LYS A 14 -4.33 29.61 -19.53
N GLU A 15 -4.95 30.41 -20.39
CA GLU A 15 -4.77 31.86 -20.37
C GLU A 15 -5.37 32.50 -19.11
N ILE A 16 -6.53 32.01 -18.63
CA ILE A 16 -7.09 32.43 -17.33
C ILE A 16 -6.09 32.18 -16.21
N GLU A 17 -5.49 30.98 -16.15
CA GLU A 17 -4.53 30.64 -15.10
C GLU A 17 -3.24 31.47 -15.23
N ARG A 18 -2.77 31.73 -16.45
CA ARG A 18 -1.62 32.61 -16.70
C ARG A 18 -1.92 34.03 -16.21
N LEU A 19 -3.07 34.59 -16.55
CA LEU A 19 -3.49 35.94 -16.12
C LEU A 19 -3.64 36.01 -14.59
N ASN A 20 -4.19 34.97 -13.98
CA ASN A 20 -4.30 34.85 -12.53
C ASN A 20 -2.92 34.96 -11.85
N GLN A 21 -1.88 34.39 -12.45
CA GLN A 21 -0.51 34.41 -11.95
C GLN A 21 0.26 35.70 -12.25
N VAL A 22 0.02 36.35 -13.40
CA VAL A 22 0.82 37.52 -13.83
C VAL A 22 0.18 38.87 -13.54
N ALA A 23 -1.11 38.91 -13.19
CA ALA A 23 -1.80 40.16 -12.91
C ALA A 23 -1.36 40.72 -11.56
N GLU A 24 -0.42 41.66 -11.58
CA GLU A 24 0.10 42.33 -10.39
C GLU A 24 0.12 43.86 -10.55
N TYR A 25 0.05 44.56 -9.42
CA TYR A 25 0.30 46.00 -9.35
C TYR A 25 1.31 46.28 -8.22
N ASN A 26 2.45 46.88 -8.56
CA ASN A 26 3.56 47.11 -7.63
C ASN A 26 3.97 45.85 -6.84
N GLY A 27 3.96 44.68 -7.51
CA GLY A 27 4.27 43.38 -6.90
C GLY A 27 3.16 42.80 -5.99
N ILE A 28 1.98 43.43 -5.95
CA ILE A 28 0.80 42.92 -5.25
C ILE A 28 -0.04 42.12 -6.28
N PRO A 29 -0.21 40.80 -6.09
CA PRO A 29 -1.10 40.01 -6.93
C PRO A 29 -2.54 40.50 -6.87
N LEU A 30 -3.20 40.61 -8.02
CA LEU A 30 -4.54 41.18 -8.11
C LEU A 30 -5.65 40.12 -8.16
N LEU A 31 -5.35 38.92 -8.66
CA LEU A 31 -6.37 37.94 -9.04
C LEU A 31 -6.26 36.60 -8.29
N ASP A 32 -5.11 36.26 -7.71
CA ASP A 32 -4.86 34.96 -7.07
C ASP A 32 -5.49 34.81 -5.68
N GLY A 33 -6.00 35.90 -5.10
CA GLY A 33 -6.62 35.94 -3.78
C GLY A 33 -5.64 36.03 -2.61
N THR A 34 -4.32 36.17 -2.86
CA THR A 34 -3.30 36.19 -1.80
C THR A 34 -3.05 37.57 -1.20
N ALA A 35 -3.36 38.63 -1.95
CA ALA A 35 -3.12 40.01 -1.52
C ALA A 35 -4.02 40.50 -0.37
N GLY A 36 -5.14 39.82 -0.10
CA GLY A 36 -6.01 40.14 1.02
C GLY A 36 -6.66 41.52 0.89
N HIS A 37 -6.70 42.31 1.96
CA HIS A 37 -7.28 43.65 1.94
C HIS A 37 -6.20 44.71 1.69
N LEU A 38 -6.39 45.50 0.63
CA LEU A 38 -5.57 46.68 0.34
C LEU A 38 -6.32 47.94 0.78
N SER A 39 -5.80 48.63 1.79
CA SER A 39 -6.32 49.93 2.22
C SER A 39 -5.57 51.05 1.48
N LEU A 40 -6.29 51.75 0.61
CA LEU A 40 -5.77 52.93 -0.08
C LEU A 40 -6.09 54.17 0.78
N GLN A 41 -5.07 54.92 1.18
CA GLN A 41 -5.30 56.23 1.83
C GLN A 41 -5.83 57.20 0.78
N VAL A 42 -7.03 57.73 1.00
CA VAL A 42 -7.78 58.56 0.05
C VAL A 42 -8.18 59.91 0.64
N GLY A 43 -7.57 60.31 1.73
CA GLY A 43 -7.88 61.54 2.43
C GLY A 43 -6.68 62.09 3.20
N ALA A 44 -6.79 63.32 3.69
CA ALA A 44 -5.71 64.02 4.37
C ALA A 44 -5.54 63.58 5.83
N ASN A 45 -6.56 62.94 6.42
CA ASN A 45 -6.55 62.50 7.81
C ASN A 45 -6.38 60.99 7.92
N ASP A 46 -5.71 60.55 8.99
CA ASP A 46 -5.56 59.13 9.32
C ASP A 46 -6.95 58.45 9.42
N GLY A 47 -7.09 57.31 8.75
CA GLY A 47 -8.33 56.52 8.73
C GLY A 47 -9.29 56.82 7.57
N GLU A 48 -9.03 57.86 6.77
CA GLU A 48 -9.75 58.11 5.51
C GLU A 48 -9.24 57.17 4.41
N THR A 49 -9.65 55.90 4.47
CA THR A 49 -9.19 54.85 3.55
C THR A 49 -10.30 54.26 2.69
N LEU A 50 -9.90 53.80 1.52
CA LEU A 50 -10.71 53.00 0.61
C LEU A 50 -10.17 51.57 0.59
N ASN A 51 -10.97 50.63 1.09
CA ASN A 51 -10.58 49.23 1.16
C ASN A 51 -10.93 48.50 -0.14
N VAL A 52 -9.95 47.80 -0.70
CA VAL A 52 -10.09 46.91 -1.85
C VAL A 52 -9.88 45.48 -1.36
N ASN A 53 -10.85 44.61 -1.62
CA ASN A 53 -10.72 43.19 -1.28
C ASN A 53 -10.11 42.41 -2.47
N LEU A 54 -8.88 41.97 -2.32
CA LEU A 54 -8.13 41.09 -3.22
C LEU A 54 -7.83 39.74 -2.54
N GLY A 55 -8.59 39.38 -1.51
CA GLY A 55 -8.47 38.12 -0.79
C GLY A 55 -9.11 36.94 -1.51
N ALA A 56 -8.98 35.76 -0.89
CA ALA A 56 -9.55 34.50 -1.35
C ALA A 56 -11.05 34.61 -1.72
N PRO A 57 -11.53 33.83 -2.70
CA PRO A 57 -10.85 32.68 -3.33
C PRO A 57 -10.09 32.97 -4.64
N GLY A 58 -9.92 34.25 -5.03
CA GLY A 58 -9.26 34.61 -6.30
C GLY A 58 -10.04 34.20 -7.57
N PHE A 59 -9.36 34.13 -8.72
CA PHE A 59 -9.95 33.84 -10.04
C PHE A 59 -9.24 32.71 -10.81
N SER A 60 -8.63 31.76 -10.09
CA SER A 60 -8.04 30.56 -10.70
C SER A 60 -9.10 29.72 -11.43
N VAL A 61 -8.66 28.89 -12.38
CA VAL A 61 -9.53 27.93 -13.09
C VAL A 61 -10.23 27.01 -12.09
N GLN A 62 -9.55 26.63 -11.01
CA GLN A 62 -10.10 25.84 -9.92
C GLN A 62 -11.21 26.59 -9.16
N THR A 63 -10.97 27.85 -8.80
CA THR A 63 -11.93 28.69 -8.07
C THR A 63 -13.21 28.91 -8.88
N LEU A 64 -13.07 29.10 -10.19
CA LEU A 64 -14.19 29.23 -11.13
C LEU A 64 -14.94 27.90 -11.36
N GLY A 65 -14.44 26.79 -10.82
CA GLY A 65 -15.02 25.46 -11.01
C GLY A 65 -14.83 24.90 -12.41
N LEU A 66 -13.83 25.39 -13.14
CA LEU A 66 -13.54 25.04 -14.54
C LEU A 66 -12.36 24.07 -14.67
N LYS A 67 -11.87 23.50 -13.58
CA LYS A 67 -10.86 22.44 -13.62
C LYS A 67 -11.41 21.22 -14.38
N ASP A 68 -10.60 20.69 -15.30
CA ASP A 68 -10.93 19.56 -16.18
C ASP A 68 -12.21 19.77 -17.03
N PHE A 69 -12.56 21.04 -17.28
CA PHE A 69 -13.81 21.38 -17.95
C PHE A 69 -13.88 20.83 -19.37
N THR A 70 -14.85 19.94 -19.60
CA THR A 70 -15.12 19.32 -20.89
C THR A 70 -16.61 19.39 -21.16
N PHE A 71 -17.01 19.92 -22.32
CA PHE A 71 -18.42 20.14 -22.65
C PHE A 71 -19.06 19.00 -23.47
N GLN A 72 -18.27 18.04 -23.94
CA GLN A 72 -18.73 16.89 -24.73
C GLN A 72 -18.37 15.56 -24.07
N GLY A 73 -19.15 14.52 -24.33
CA GLY A 73 -18.92 13.18 -23.82
C GLY A 73 -19.96 12.70 -22.82
N GLU A 74 -19.73 11.52 -22.27
CA GLU A 74 -20.57 10.92 -21.24
C GLU A 74 -20.35 11.64 -19.90
N PRO A 75 -21.40 12.00 -19.14
CA PRO A 75 -21.22 12.60 -17.83
C PRO A 75 -20.49 11.64 -16.90
N GLY A 76 -19.45 12.13 -16.24
CA GLY A 76 -18.66 11.36 -15.29
C GLY A 76 -17.55 12.19 -14.66
N THR A 77 -17.07 11.72 -13.52
CA THR A 77 -15.86 12.24 -12.86
C THR A 77 -14.75 11.24 -12.99
N ILE A 78 -13.54 11.75 -12.91
CA ILE A 78 -12.29 11.00 -13.02
C ILE A 78 -11.51 11.19 -11.73
N THR A 79 -10.90 10.12 -11.27
CA THR A 79 -10.00 10.12 -10.13
C THR A 79 -8.67 9.54 -10.57
N HIS A 80 -7.60 10.29 -10.36
CA HIS A 80 -6.26 9.82 -10.66
C HIS A 80 -5.86 8.67 -9.71
N THR A 81 -5.06 7.72 -10.19
CA THR A 81 -4.58 6.62 -9.36
C THR A 81 -3.11 6.34 -9.63
N ASP A 82 -2.36 6.26 -8.54
CA ASP A 82 -0.92 5.96 -8.54
C ASP A 82 -0.63 4.49 -8.26
N THR A 83 -1.66 3.71 -7.94
CA THR A 83 -1.50 2.32 -7.52
C THR A 83 -2.44 1.38 -8.25
N LEU A 84 -1.95 0.17 -8.51
CA LEU A 84 -2.76 -0.92 -9.04
C LEU A 84 -2.51 -2.22 -8.26
N PRO A 85 -3.57 -2.97 -7.94
CA PRO A 85 -3.42 -4.31 -7.39
C PRO A 85 -2.90 -5.26 -8.48
N GLY A 86 -1.94 -6.10 -8.10
CA GLY A 86 -1.30 -7.08 -8.96
C GLY A 86 -1.13 -8.43 -8.29
N ARG A 87 -0.51 -9.35 -9.02
CA ARG A 87 -0.09 -10.65 -8.49
C ARG A 87 1.43 -10.64 -8.32
N SER A 88 1.89 -11.22 -7.22
CA SER A 88 3.30 -11.44 -6.95
C SER A 88 3.61 -12.93 -6.92
N ALA A 89 4.78 -13.27 -7.44
CA ALA A 89 5.38 -14.58 -7.34
C ALA A 89 6.74 -14.43 -6.66
N ARG A 90 7.19 -15.55 -6.06
CA ARG A 90 8.50 -15.66 -5.45
C ARG A 90 8.78 -14.61 -4.34
N ILE A 91 7.82 -14.33 -3.46
CA ILE A 91 8.04 -13.52 -2.25
C ILE A 91 8.95 -14.31 -1.31
N PRO A 92 10.16 -13.82 -0.96
CA PRO A 92 11.06 -14.52 -0.05
C PRO A 92 10.51 -14.51 1.37
N ILE A 93 10.63 -15.63 2.08
CA ILE A 93 10.20 -15.75 3.49
C ILE A 93 11.37 -15.63 4.48
N ASP A 94 12.60 -15.62 3.99
CA ASP A 94 13.85 -15.59 4.75
C ASP A 94 14.61 -14.25 4.64
N ASP A 95 14.06 -13.29 3.89
CA ASP A 95 14.63 -11.94 3.77
C ASP A 95 14.35 -11.10 5.02
N ALA A 96 15.36 -10.98 5.89
CA ALA A 96 15.24 -10.22 7.13
C ALA A 96 15.14 -8.69 6.95
N GLU A 97 15.48 -8.15 5.76
CA GLU A 97 15.42 -6.71 5.48
C GLU A 97 14.00 -6.30 5.06
N TYR A 98 13.38 -7.09 4.18
CA TYR A 98 12.11 -6.72 3.55
C TYR A 98 10.93 -7.62 3.92
N SER A 99 11.14 -8.81 4.45
CA SER A 99 10.06 -9.75 4.74
C SER A 99 9.73 -9.85 6.23
N ARG A 100 8.46 -9.59 6.53
CA ARG A 100 7.86 -9.88 7.83
C ARG A 100 7.00 -11.14 7.69
N VAL A 101 7.47 -12.24 8.27
CA VAL A 101 6.76 -13.52 8.25
C VAL A 101 6.16 -13.82 9.61
N ALA A 102 4.86 -14.06 9.64
CA ALA A 102 4.12 -14.48 10.81
C ALA A 102 3.59 -15.90 10.62
N TYR A 103 4.06 -16.82 11.47
CA TYR A 103 3.49 -18.15 11.59
C TYR A 103 2.39 -18.13 12.67
N VAL A 104 1.24 -18.73 12.35
CA VAL A 104 0.08 -18.75 13.25
C VAL A 104 -0.38 -20.19 13.45
N PRO A 105 -0.25 -20.79 14.66
CA PRO A 105 0.38 -20.22 15.86
C PRO A 105 1.93 -20.20 15.79
N ALA A 106 2.55 -19.30 16.57
CA ALA A 106 3.96 -18.91 16.44
C ALA A 106 4.97 -19.87 17.12
N ASP A 107 4.48 -20.90 17.81
CA ASP A 107 5.20 -21.70 18.80
C ASP A 107 5.88 -22.97 18.26
N ASN A 108 5.98 -23.15 16.94
CA ASN A 108 6.30 -24.47 16.37
C ASN A 108 7.60 -24.59 15.56
N GLU A 109 8.57 -23.67 15.68
CA GLU A 109 9.80 -23.63 14.85
C GLU A 109 9.56 -24.07 13.39
N PRO A 110 8.70 -23.37 12.65
CA PRO A 110 8.09 -23.92 11.45
C PRO A 110 8.94 -23.65 10.21
N HIS A 111 9.16 -24.69 9.39
CA HIS A 111 9.84 -24.60 8.10
C HIS A 111 8.84 -24.82 6.96
N LEU A 112 8.71 -23.85 6.05
CA LEU A 112 7.83 -23.99 4.89
C LEU A 112 8.51 -24.88 3.85
N VAL A 113 7.86 -25.98 3.52
CA VAL A 113 8.37 -26.96 2.55
C VAL A 113 7.32 -27.30 1.51
N ARG A 114 7.77 -27.85 0.39
CA ARG A 114 6.91 -28.34 -0.68
C ARG A 114 6.87 -29.87 -0.65
N PHE A 115 5.66 -30.41 -0.52
CA PHE A 115 5.39 -31.85 -0.58
C PHE A 115 4.30 -32.14 -1.61
N ASN A 116 4.59 -32.99 -2.60
CA ASN A 116 3.63 -33.34 -3.66
C ASN A 116 2.97 -32.11 -4.33
N ASN A 117 3.78 -31.11 -4.66
CA ASN A 117 3.36 -29.86 -5.30
C ASN A 117 2.41 -28.97 -4.45
N ARG A 118 2.40 -29.16 -3.12
CA ARG A 118 1.64 -28.36 -2.15
C ARG A 118 2.58 -27.79 -1.08
N ASP A 119 2.28 -26.57 -0.64
CA ASP A 119 3.02 -25.93 0.43
C ASP A 119 2.48 -26.42 1.78
N VAL A 120 3.37 -26.88 2.65
CA VAL A 120 3.08 -27.40 3.99
C VAL A 120 4.13 -26.89 4.97
N ILE A 121 3.84 -26.95 6.26
CA ILE A 121 4.77 -26.60 7.32
C ILE A 121 5.26 -27.86 8.00
N GLN A 122 6.58 -27.95 8.18
CA GLN A 122 7.25 -28.96 8.99
C GLN A 122 7.55 -28.35 10.38
N LEU A 123 7.25 -29.07 11.47
CA LEU A 123 7.36 -28.56 12.85
C LEU A 123 8.53 -29.16 13.64
N GLY A 124 9.49 -28.34 14.07
CA GLY A 124 10.60 -28.73 14.95
C GLY A 124 11.79 -29.41 14.23
N GLY A 125 12.98 -29.25 14.80
CA GLY A 125 14.17 -30.00 14.40
C GLY A 125 14.02 -31.49 14.75
N ASP A 126 14.49 -32.36 13.86
CA ASP A 126 14.26 -33.82 13.83
C ASP A 126 12.88 -34.28 13.31
N GLY A 127 12.58 -34.02 12.03
CA GLY A 127 11.57 -34.80 11.27
C GLY A 127 10.09 -34.45 11.54
N GLY A 128 9.81 -33.19 11.88
CA GLY A 128 8.51 -32.66 12.26
C GLY A 128 7.26 -33.06 11.47
N GLN A 129 6.11 -33.06 12.16
CA GLN A 129 4.77 -33.24 11.57
C GLN A 129 4.52 -32.31 10.38
N LEU A 130 4.06 -32.84 9.24
CA LEU A 130 3.60 -32.04 8.11
C LEU A 130 2.16 -31.53 8.34
N LYS A 131 2.02 -30.21 8.44
CA LYS A 131 0.73 -29.54 8.59
C LYS A 131 0.37 -28.73 7.36
N ASN A 132 -0.89 -28.83 6.95
CA ASN A 132 -1.42 -28.00 5.88
C ASN A 132 -1.40 -26.53 6.30
N VAL A 133 -1.11 -25.66 5.34
CA VAL A 133 -1.13 -24.23 5.56
C VAL A 133 -2.05 -23.49 4.60
N SER A 134 -2.51 -22.33 5.06
CA SER A 134 -3.02 -21.28 4.17
C SER A 134 -2.13 -20.06 4.28
N ILE A 135 -1.59 -19.65 3.15
CA ILE A 135 -0.62 -18.55 3.03
C ILE A 135 -1.36 -17.33 2.49
N SER A 136 -1.21 -16.21 3.17
CA SER A 136 -1.56 -14.89 2.66
C SER A 136 -0.29 -14.07 2.60
N ALA A 137 0.04 -13.56 1.41
CA ALA A 137 1.26 -12.79 1.23
C ALA A 137 0.97 -11.54 0.39
N SER A 138 1.58 -10.43 0.75
CA SER A 138 1.50 -9.17 0.01
C SER A 138 2.88 -8.55 -0.14
N HIS A 139 3.12 -7.92 -1.29
CA HIS A 139 4.34 -7.18 -1.60
C HIS A 139 4.00 -5.74 -2.01
N ASP A 140 4.69 -4.77 -1.43
CA ASP A 140 4.59 -3.36 -1.82
C ASP A 140 5.77 -2.97 -2.71
N THR A 141 5.53 -2.55 -3.95
CA THR A 141 6.65 -2.33 -4.89
C THR A 141 7.48 -1.10 -4.56
N ASP A 142 6.96 -0.11 -3.83
CA ASP A 142 7.71 1.11 -3.49
C ASP A 142 8.65 0.85 -2.32
N THR A 143 8.11 0.34 -1.22
CA THR A 143 8.86 0.05 0.00
C THR A 143 9.61 -1.28 -0.05
N ARG A 144 9.25 -2.15 -1.00
CA ARG A 144 9.70 -3.56 -1.13
C ARG A 144 9.25 -4.47 0.02
N ASN A 145 8.50 -3.93 0.97
CA ASN A 145 8.06 -4.68 2.13
C ASN A 145 7.16 -5.84 1.73
N ASN A 146 7.41 -6.99 2.33
CA ASN A 146 6.61 -8.19 2.21
C ASN A 146 5.95 -8.48 3.55
N ASP A 147 4.64 -8.63 3.55
CA ASP A 147 3.89 -9.15 4.71
C ASP A 147 3.39 -10.55 4.34
N VAL A 148 3.86 -11.56 5.09
CA VAL A 148 3.53 -12.96 4.86
C VAL A 148 2.94 -13.53 6.14
N THR A 149 1.70 -14.01 6.06
CA THR A 149 1.06 -14.76 7.13
C THR A 149 0.85 -16.21 6.69
N ILE A 150 1.45 -17.14 7.42
CA ILE A 150 1.34 -18.58 7.21
C ILE A 150 0.48 -19.14 8.35
N ASN A 151 -0.77 -19.44 8.04
CA ASN A 151 -1.70 -20.03 9.00
C ASN A 151 -1.55 -21.55 8.95
N VAL A 152 -1.03 -22.12 10.02
CA VAL A 152 -0.88 -23.55 10.23
C VAL A 152 -2.21 -24.12 10.70
N ARG A 153 -2.79 -25.05 9.94
CA ARG A 153 -4.05 -25.67 10.31
C ARG A 153 -3.81 -26.75 11.37
N GLU A 154 -4.73 -26.86 12.34
CA GLU A 154 -4.66 -27.86 13.42
C GLU A 154 -4.71 -29.31 12.94
N ALA A 155 -5.28 -29.57 11.75
CA ALA A 155 -5.32 -30.90 11.17
C ALA A 155 -3.89 -31.37 10.84
N VAL A 156 -3.32 -32.12 11.79
CA VAL A 156 -2.17 -32.98 11.61
C VAL A 156 -2.50 -33.95 10.47
N THR A 157 -1.80 -33.85 9.35
CA THR A 157 -1.97 -34.83 8.26
C THR A 157 -1.38 -36.19 8.66
N GLU A 158 -0.42 -36.19 9.60
CA GLU A 158 0.55 -37.26 9.82
C GLU A 158 0.98 -37.34 11.30
N ARG A 159 0.79 -38.51 11.93
CA ARG A 159 1.12 -38.72 13.34
C ARG A 159 2.52 -39.34 13.48
N THR A 160 3.32 -38.76 14.37
CA THR A 160 4.42 -39.46 15.03
C THR A 160 3.86 -40.24 16.24
N LEU A 161 4.48 -41.38 16.53
CA LEU A 161 4.07 -42.43 17.46
C LEU A 161 3.28 -42.00 18.72
N GLY A 162 2.22 -42.76 18.98
CA GLY A 162 1.48 -42.77 20.24
C GLY A 162 0.16 -43.55 20.23
N GLU A 163 -0.28 -44.15 19.10
CA GLU A 163 -1.50 -44.98 19.13
C GLU A 163 -1.21 -46.39 19.61
N VAL A 164 -1.49 -46.58 20.89
CA VAL A 164 -1.66 -47.89 21.52
C VAL A 164 -2.83 -48.61 20.85
N ILE A 165 -2.62 -49.87 20.48
CA ILE A 165 -3.62 -50.77 19.89
C ILE A 165 -4.69 -51.08 20.95
N TYR A 166 -5.94 -50.66 20.74
CA TYR A 166 -7.04 -50.89 21.68
C TYR A 166 -8.26 -51.52 21.00
N SER A 167 -8.35 -52.84 21.08
CA SER A 167 -9.60 -53.61 21.10
C SER A 167 -9.22 -55.06 21.45
N ARG A 168 -9.95 -55.69 22.38
CA ARG A 168 -9.69 -57.06 22.83
C ARG A 168 -10.92 -57.93 22.56
N SER A 169 -10.73 -59.04 21.88
CA SER A 169 -11.74 -60.09 21.74
C SER A 169 -11.12 -61.45 21.98
N ALA A 170 -11.87 -62.43 22.47
CA ALA A 170 -11.45 -63.82 22.42
C ALA A 170 -12.16 -64.54 21.28
N VAL A 171 -11.51 -65.57 20.76
CA VAL A 171 -12.05 -66.47 19.74
C VAL A 171 -11.86 -67.91 20.23
N ASP A 172 -12.94 -68.69 20.22
CA ASP A 172 -12.88 -70.11 20.58
C ASP A 172 -12.32 -70.98 19.43
N LEU A 173 -12.12 -72.27 19.69
CA LEU A 173 -11.63 -73.23 18.71
C LEU A 173 -12.55 -73.39 17.49
N ASP A 174 -13.84 -73.01 17.62
CA ASP A 174 -14.85 -73.05 16.55
C ASP A 174 -14.94 -71.74 15.76
N GLY A 175 -14.15 -70.72 16.12
CA GLY A 175 -14.09 -69.43 15.45
C GLY A 175 -15.13 -68.40 15.90
N ASN A 176 -15.88 -68.65 16.98
CA ASN A 176 -16.82 -67.68 17.52
C ASN A 176 -16.09 -66.64 18.36
N SER A 177 -16.38 -65.35 18.14
CA SER A 177 -15.71 -64.24 18.84
C SER A 177 -16.59 -63.55 19.88
N TRP A 178 -15.97 -63.06 20.95
CA TRP A 178 -16.62 -62.23 21.96
C TRP A 178 -15.67 -61.14 22.48
N PRO A 179 -16.19 -59.98 22.93
CA PRO A 179 -15.35 -58.91 23.47
C PRO A 179 -14.77 -59.30 24.84
N LEU A 180 -13.55 -58.83 25.12
CA LEU A 180 -12.89 -58.98 26.43
C LEU A 180 -12.66 -57.61 27.08
N GLY A 181 -12.90 -57.54 28.38
CA GLY A 181 -12.45 -56.46 29.25
C GLY A 181 -10.96 -56.59 29.62
N SER A 182 -10.38 -55.51 30.15
CA SER A 182 -8.97 -55.49 30.59
C SER A 182 -8.66 -56.45 31.75
N ALA A 183 -9.67 -56.83 32.54
CA ALA A 183 -9.56 -57.78 33.64
C ALA A 183 -9.73 -59.25 33.22
N ASP A 184 -10.14 -59.51 31.97
CA ASP A 184 -10.50 -60.86 31.53
C ASP A 184 -9.29 -61.67 31.05
N ILE A 185 -8.15 -61.01 30.81
CA ILE A 185 -6.88 -61.66 30.45
C ILE A 185 -5.92 -61.61 31.64
N VAL A 186 -5.43 -62.77 32.04
CA VAL A 186 -4.46 -62.93 33.12
C VAL A 186 -3.23 -63.69 32.63
N ARG A 187 -2.14 -63.59 33.39
CA ARG A 187 -0.91 -64.33 33.15
C ARG A 187 -0.59 -65.21 34.35
N SER A 188 -0.27 -66.48 34.08
CA SER A 188 0.09 -67.48 35.08
C SER A 188 1.05 -68.50 34.47
N GLY A 189 2.09 -68.90 35.21
CA GLY A 189 3.08 -69.89 34.75
C GLY A 189 3.88 -69.51 33.49
N GLY A 190 3.80 -68.25 33.05
CA GLY A 190 4.46 -67.76 31.82
C GLY A 190 3.52 -67.61 30.63
N GLU A 191 2.31 -68.16 30.69
CA GLU A 191 1.31 -68.20 29.61
C GLU A 191 0.15 -67.22 29.86
N TYR A 192 -0.63 -66.93 28.81
CA TYR A 192 -1.83 -66.10 28.88
C TYR A 192 -3.09 -66.95 29.02
N TRP A 193 -4.02 -66.46 29.81
CA TRP A 193 -5.26 -67.15 30.12
C TRP A 193 -6.42 -66.16 30.08
N ILE A 194 -7.59 -66.62 29.65
CA ILE A 194 -8.83 -65.85 29.75
C ILE A 194 -9.76 -66.43 30.80
N ALA A 195 -10.45 -65.56 31.55
CA ALA A 195 -11.47 -65.97 32.50
C ALA A 195 -12.77 -66.35 31.76
N ARG A 196 -13.28 -67.56 31.98
CA ARG A 196 -14.57 -68.03 31.46
C ARG A 196 -15.41 -68.55 32.63
N GLY A 197 -16.18 -67.67 33.25
CA GLY A 197 -16.92 -68.00 34.48
C GLY A 197 -16.00 -68.04 35.70
N SER A 198 -15.91 -69.18 36.38
CA SER A 198 -15.01 -69.37 37.54
C SER A 198 -13.62 -69.88 37.17
N ASP A 199 -13.46 -70.33 35.93
CA ASP A 199 -12.29 -71.07 35.48
C ASP A 199 -11.57 -70.29 34.38
N TYR A 200 -10.34 -70.70 34.08
CA TYR A 200 -9.50 -70.06 33.10
C TYR A 200 -9.11 -71.02 31.98
N THR A 201 -9.00 -70.49 30.78
CA THR A 201 -8.64 -71.23 29.58
C THR A 201 -7.36 -70.66 28.98
N PRO A 202 -6.40 -71.51 28.57
CA PRO A 202 -5.16 -71.03 27.98
C PRO A 202 -5.42 -70.42 26.61
N VAL A 203 -4.77 -69.30 26.35
CA VAL A 203 -4.90 -68.58 25.08
C VAL A 203 -3.54 -68.15 24.54
N GLU A 204 -3.49 -68.00 23.23
CA GLU A 204 -2.46 -67.23 22.56
C GLU A 204 -3.02 -65.87 22.18
N LEU A 205 -2.24 -64.81 22.37
CA LEU A 205 -2.64 -63.47 21.95
C LEU A 205 -2.11 -63.23 20.53
N ILE A 206 -3.01 -62.98 19.59
CA ILE A 206 -2.73 -62.82 18.17
C ILE A 206 -3.28 -61.47 17.70
N MET A 207 -2.64 -60.84 16.73
CA MET A 207 -3.19 -59.64 16.09
C MET A 207 -4.30 -60.00 15.10
N ASP A 208 -5.37 -59.21 15.08
CA ASP A 208 -6.42 -59.38 14.06
C ASP A 208 -5.87 -59.11 12.64
N ASN A 209 -6.62 -59.58 11.63
CA ASN A 209 -6.23 -59.41 10.23
C ASN A 209 -6.17 -57.94 9.77
N SER A 210 -6.68 -57.00 10.59
CA SER A 210 -6.59 -55.56 10.33
C SER A 210 -5.36 -54.91 10.96
N GLN A 211 -4.55 -55.69 11.69
CA GLN A 211 -3.36 -55.27 12.44
C GLN A 211 -3.64 -54.11 13.41
N ARG A 212 -4.88 -54.03 13.91
CA ARG A 212 -5.36 -52.90 14.73
C ARG A 212 -6.06 -53.34 16.02
N SER A 213 -6.19 -54.65 16.25
CA SER A 213 -6.70 -55.18 17.51
C SER A 213 -6.07 -56.50 17.90
N VAL A 214 -6.18 -56.86 19.19
CA VAL A 214 -5.60 -58.07 19.77
C VAL A 214 -6.71 -59.07 20.04
N VAL A 215 -6.54 -60.28 19.56
CA VAL A 215 -7.44 -61.42 19.68
C VAL A 215 -6.79 -62.47 20.58
N ALA A 216 -7.46 -62.88 21.66
CA ALA A 216 -7.09 -64.04 22.44
C ALA A 216 -7.67 -65.31 21.80
N GLN A 217 -6.84 -66.09 21.12
CA GLN A 217 -7.24 -67.37 20.54
C GLN A 217 -7.12 -68.48 21.58
N VAL A 218 -8.23 -69.16 21.87
CA VAL A 218 -8.24 -70.34 22.73
C VAL A 218 -7.36 -71.42 22.11
N LEU A 219 -6.37 -71.91 22.88
CA LEU A 219 -5.42 -72.92 22.43
C LEU A 219 -5.98 -74.34 22.56
N GLU A 220 -6.74 -74.58 23.63
CA GLU A 220 -7.37 -75.86 23.94
C GLU A 220 -8.60 -75.63 24.82
N ASP A 221 -9.59 -76.54 24.75
CA ASP A 221 -10.83 -76.48 25.54
C ASP A 221 -10.63 -76.99 26.97
N THR A 222 -9.49 -76.63 27.57
CA THR A 222 -9.15 -76.96 28.96
C THR A 222 -9.59 -75.82 29.86
N HIS A 223 -10.28 -76.14 30.95
CA HIS A 223 -10.70 -75.19 31.98
C HIS A 223 -10.00 -75.50 33.29
N VAL A 224 -9.24 -74.53 33.80
CA VAL A 224 -8.42 -74.67 35.00
C VAL A 224 -8.96 -73.75 36.09
N ALA A 225 -9.25 -74.32 37.26
CA ALA A 225 -9.67 -73.54 38.40
C ALA A 225 -8.53 -72.63 38.89
N PRO A 226 -8.82 -71.48 39.53
CA PRO A 226 -7.78 -70.53 39.95
C PRO A 226 -6.70 -71.12 40.85
N ALA A 227 -7.04 -72.14 41.64
CA ALA A 227 -6.11 -72.82 42.55
C ALA A 227 -5.13 -73.78 41.84
N ASP A 228 -5.49 -74.23 40.63
CA ASP A 228 -4.74 -75.22 39.85
C ASP A 228 -3.89 -74.57 38.73
N MET A 229 -3.87 -73.25 38.69
CA MET A 229 -3.05 -72.45 37.78
C MET A 229 -1.55 -72.74 37.95
N PRO A 230 -0.76 -72.76 36.87
CA PRO A 230 0.67 -73.12 36.88
C PRO A 230 1.58 -72.09 37.61
N GLY A 231 1.02 -71.02 38.16
CA GLY A 231 1.71 -70.01 38.94
C GLY A 231 0.74 -68.98 39.55
N PRO A 232 1.27 -67.93 40.21
CA PRO A 232 0.46 -66.83 40.68
C PRO A 232 -0.22 -66.12 39.50
N ILE A 233 -1.53 -65.85 39.65
CA ILE A 233 -2.31 -65.13 38.66
C ILE A 233 -1.97 -63.64 38.74
N SER A 234 -1.62 -63.05 37.60
CA SER A 234 -1.33 -61.62 37.46
C SER A 234 -2.20 -60.97 36.38
N GLU A 235 -2.77 -59.80 36.67
CA GLU A 235 -3.58 -59.06 35.70
C GLU A 235 -2.72 -58.48 34.56
N VAL A 236 -3.16 -58.66 33.32
CA VAL A 236 -2.49 -58.11 32.12
C VAL A 236 -3.10 -56.75 31.77
N ARG A 237 -2.66 -55.70 32.49
CA ARG A 237 -3.22 -54.34 32.35
C ARG A 237 -2.89 -53.68 31.01
N TYR A 238 -1.72 -53.95 30.41
CA TYR A 238 -1.27 -53.42 29.10
C TYR A 238 -0.36 -54.44 28.39
N MET A 239 -0.35 -54.45 27.04
CA MET A 239 0.76 -55.08 26.31
C MET A 239 2.04 -54.27 26.53
N PRO A 240 3.24 -54.89 26.51
CA PRO A 240 4.49 -54.14 26.49
C PRO A 240 4.52 -53.26 25.24
N ALA A 241 4.75 -51.96 25.41
CA ALA A 241 5.09 -51.11 24.28
C ALA A 241 6.48 -51.52 23.79
N VAL A 242 6.63 -51.88 22.52
CA VAL A 242 7.95 -52.12 21.94
C VAL A 242 8.56 -50.79 21.54
N GLN A 243 9.62 -50.42 22.25
CA GLN A 243 10.37 -49.21 22.00
C GLN A 243 11.45 -49.46 20.93
N LYS A 244 11.77 -48.42 20.16
CA LYS A 244 12.93 -48.42 19.25
C LYS A 244 14.19 -48.79 20.02
N GLY A 245 14.92 -49.81 19.55
CA GLY A 245 16.10 -50.35 20.22
C GLY A 245 15.85 -51.51 21.20
N SER A 246 14.61 -51.98 21.35
CA SER A 246 14.35 -53.28 21.99
C SER A 246 14.93 -54.42 21.14
N ALA A 247 15.35 -55.53 21.76
CA ALA A 247 15.69 -56.77 21.05
C ALA A 247 14.50 -57.29 20.20
N ASP A 248 13.29 -56.88 20.57
CA ASP A 248 12.04 -57.25 19.93
C ASP A 248 11.62 -56.28 18.80
N TYR A 249 12.46 -55.30 18.44
CA TYR A 249 12.22 -54.38 17.33
C TYR A 249 13.24 -54.64 16.22
N SER A 250 12.77 -54.99 15.03
CA SER A 250 13.58 -55.04 13.82
C SER A 250 13.05 -54.08 12.76
N LEU A 251 13.96 -53.32 12.13
CA LEU A 251 13.68 -52.51 10.95
C LEU A 251 14.71 -52.83 9.89
N THR A 252 14.26 -53.24 8.70
CA THR A 252 15.13 -53.40 7.54
C THR A 252 14.76 -52.42 6.44
N LEU A 253 15.76 -51.69 5.94
CA LEU A 253 15.64 -50.77 4.80
C LEU A 253 16.56 -51.25 3.67
N ASP A 254 16.00 -51.55 2.50
CA ASP A 254 16.72 -52.22 1.39
C ASP A 254 17.41 -53.54 1.81
N GLY A 255 16.81 -54.24 2.76
CA GLY A 255 17.37 -55.48 3.32
C GLY A 255 18.59 -55.29 4.24
N GLN A 256 18.96 -54.05 4.59
CA GLN A 256 19.94 -53.77 5.64
C GLN A 256 19.23 -53.57 6.98
N ASP A 257 19.80 -54.09 8.06
CA ASP A 257 19.28 -53.87 9.42
C ASP A 257 19.59 -52.44 9.89
N GLU A 258 18.53 -51.68 10.12
CA GLU A 258 18.53 -50.27 10.52
C GLU A 258 17.80 -50.09 11.86
N SER A 259 17.57 -51.17 12.60
CA SER A 259 16.79 -51.19 13.87
C SER A 259 17.30 -50.21 14.92
N ASN A 260 18.60 -49.92 14.89
CA ASN A 260 19.29 -49.05 15.83
C ASN A 260 19.78 -47.74 15.20
N SER A 261 19.39 -47.45 13.96
CA SER A 261 19.83 -46.24 13.26
C SER A 261 19.23 -44.99 13.89
N GLY A 262 20.10 -44.06 14.29
CA GLY A 262 19.69 -42.76 14.84
C GLY A 262 19.01 -41.87 13.80
N SER A 263 19.30 -42.12 12.52
CA SER A 263 18.83 -41.33 11.38
C SER A 263 17.56 -41.89 10.73
N ILE A 264 17.00 -42.99 11.26
CA ILE A 264 15.83 -43.67 10.67
C ILE A 264 14.70 -43.83 11.69
N SER A 265 13.47 -43.47 11.33
CA SER A 265 12.29 -43.54 12.19
C SER A 265 11.10 -44.17 11.48
N LEU A 266 10.17 -44.78 12.24
CA LEU A 266 8.89 -45.26 11.71
C LEU A 266 7.80 -44.20 11.99
N VAL A 267 7.09 -43.77 10.95
CA VAL A 267 6.01 -42.77 11.01
C VAL A 267 4.74 -43.31 10.35
N GLN A 268 3.57 -42.73 10.67
CA GLN A 268 2.30 -43.16 10.08
C GLN A 268 1.57 -41.99 9.38
N LEU A 269 1.30 -42.15 8.09
CA LEU A 269 0.65 -41.16 7.23
C LEU A 269 -0.65 -41.76 6.67
N ASN A 270 -1.80 -41.13 6.96
CA ASN A 270 -3.12 -41.56 6.46
C ASN A 270 -3.40 -43.08 6.60
N SER A 271 -3.11 -43.67 7.76
CA SER A 271 -3.24 -45.12 8.06
C SER A 271 -2.17 -46.06 7.49
N THR A 272 -1.20 -45.56 6.73
CA THR A 272 -0.08 -46.34 6.18
C THR A 272 1.20 -46.03 6.94
N TYR A 273 2.07 -47.02 7.14
CA TYR A 273 3.35 -46.84 7.80
C TYR A 273 4.46 -46.49 6.81
N TYR A 274 5.45 -45.73 7.29
CA TYR A 274 6.58 -45.28 6.51
C TYR A 274 7.85 -45.27 7.32
N VAL A 275 8.96 -45.59 6.67
CA VAL A 275 10.30 -45.33 7.19
C VAL A 275 10.71 -43.93 6.74
N GLU A 276 10.99 -43.06 7.71
CA GLU A 276 11.63 -41.77 7.52
C GLU A 276 13.15 -41.96 7.66
N GLU A 277 13.93 -41.50 6.69
CA GLU A 277 15.41 -41.47 6.73
C GLU A 277 15.92 -40.03 6.64
N GLN A 278 16.78 -39.63 7.57
CA GLN A 278 17.51 -38.37 7.51
C GLN A 278 18.67 -38.50 6.52
N LEU A 279 18.67 -37.67 5.47
CA LEU A 279 19.68 -37.68 4.42
C LEU A 279 20.87 -36.78 4.80
N ALA A 280 20.70 -35.46 4.73
CA ALA A 280 21.73 -34.47 5.03
C ALA A 280 21.12 -33.20 5.63
N GLY A 281 21.67 -32.71 6.74
CA GLY A 281 21.10 -31.58 7.47
C GLY A 281 19.68 -31.88 7.96
N GLU A 282 18.73 -31.00 7.62
CA GLU A 282 17.31 -31.13 7.97
C GLU A 282 16.46 -31.75 6.83
N GLN A 283 17.09 -32.49 5.90
CA GLN A 283 16.39 -33.17 4.81
C GLN A 283 16.04 -34.62 5.17
N TYR A 284 14.78 -35.00 4.96
CA TYR A 284 14.25 -36.34 5.24
C TYR A 284 13.57 -36.94 4.01
N ALA A 285 13.65 -38.26 3.87
CA ALA A 285 12.95 -39.04 2.85
C ALA A 285 11.98 -40.04 3.50
N TYR A 286 10.81 -40.22 2.89
CA TYR A 286 9.76 -41.12 3.39
C TYR A 286 9.57 -42.30 2.43
N TYR A 287 9.65 -43.50 2.98
CA TYR A 287 9.58 -44.77 2.27
C TYR A 287 8.42 -45.61 2.79
N PRO A 288 7.54 -46.17 1.93
CA PRO A 288 6.48 -47.06 2.39
C PRO A 288 7.03 -48.22 3.20
N ALA A 289 6.42 -48.46 4.37
CA ALA A 289 6.85 -49.49 5.29
C ALA A 289 5.73 -50.50 5.51
N ASP A 290 6.06 -51.77 5.37
CA ASP A 290 5.25 -52.88 5.84
C ASP A 290 5.62 -53.15 7.29
N VAL A 291 4.63 -53.02 8.18
CA VAL A 291 4.81 -53.28 9.61
C VAL A 291 4.08 -54.56 9.97
N THR A 292 4.81 -55.48 10.56
CA THR A 292 4.27 -56.72 11.11
C THR A 292 4.63 -56.78 12.58
N SER A 293 3.70 -57.25 13.41
CA SER A 293 4.00 -57.57 14.80
C SER A 293 3.57 -58.99 15.07
N GLN A 294 4.44 -59.78 15.69
CA GLN A 294 4.11 -61.12 16.15
C GLN A 294 4.08 -61.12 17.68
N THR A 295 2.99 -61.58 18.26
CA THR A 295 2.92 -61.85 19.69
C THR A 295 2.93 -63.36 19.85
N GLY A 296 4.01 -63.89 20.43
CA GLY A 296 4.17 -65.31 20.69
C GLY A 296 4.88 -65.50 22.03
N GLY A 297 4.18 -66.04 23.03
CA GLY A 297 4.74 -66.22 24.38
C GLY A 297 4.99 -64.89 25.14
N SER A 298 6.09 -64.81 25.90
CA SER A 298 6.38 -63.71 26.83
C SER A 298 6.88 -62.41 26.19
N GLU A 299 7.10 -62.38 24.88
CA GLU A 299 7.68 -61.25 24.14
C GLU A 299 6.82 -60.94 22.89
N SER A 300 6.72 -59.66 22.52
CA SER A 300 6.06 -59.22 21.29
C SER A 300 7.11 -58.63 20.37
N THR A 301 7.27 -59.18 19.16
CA THR A 301 8.23 -58.67 18.18
C THR A 301 7.54 -57.74 17.18
N PHE A 302 8.23 -56.67 16.78
CA PHE A 302 7.81 -55.71 15.76
C PHE A 302 8.85 -55.72 14.65
N THR A 303 8.43 -56.08 13.44
CA THR A 303 9.26 -56.13 12.25
C THR A 303 8.75 -55.15 11.22
N VAL A 304 9.61 -54.19 10.88
CA VAL A 304 9.40 -53.17 9.85
C VAL A 304 10.24 -53.52 8.64
N VAL A 305 9.63 -53.63 7.47
CA VAL A 305 10.32 -53.81 6.19
C VAL A 305 9.99 -52.64 5.28
N SER A 306 11.02 -52.05 4.69
CA SER A 306 10.88 -50.92 3.77
C SER A 306 11.94 -50.99 2.68
N GLU A 307 11.69 -50.36 1.55
CA GLU A 307 12.66 -50.16 0.46
C GLU A 307 12.81 -48.66 0.20
N ARG A 308 13.98 -48.18 -0.23
CA ARG A 308 14.26 -46.78 -0.59
C ARG A 308 13.62 -46.39 -1.93
N THR A 309 12.33 -46.67 -2.05
CA THR A 309 11.47 -46.21 -3.13
C THR A 309 10.62 -45.05 -2.58
N PRO A 310 11.07 -43.79 -2.71
CA PRO A 310 10.43 -42.65 -2.05
C PRO A 310 9.02 -42.40 -2.58
N MET A 311 8.07 -42.08 -1.68
CA MET A 311 6.72 -41.64 -2.06
C MET A 311 6.68 -40.28 -2.77
N GLY A 312 7.69 -39.45 -2.52
CA GLY A 312 7.82 -38.06 -2.98
C GLY A 312 8.95 -37.36 -2.23
N ALA A 313 9.53 -36.31 -2.82
CA ALA A 313 10.55 -35.49 -2.16
C ALA A 313 9.89 -34.31 -1.44
N VAL A 314 10.30 -34.08 -0.20
CA VAL A 314 10.10 -32.79 0.48
C VAL A 314 11.25 -31.89 0.08
N THR A 315 10.95 -30.71 -0.45
CA THR A 315 11.98 -29.72 -0.78
C THR A 315 11.70 -28.44 -0.04
N ASP A 316 12.75 -27.73 0.35
CA ASP A 316 12.62 -26.39 0.92
C ASP A 316 11.83 -25.46 -0.01
N GLN A 317 10.97 -24.63 0.58
CA GLN A 317 10.11 -23.69 -0.15
C GLN A 317 10.40 -22.26 0.34
N PRO A 318 11.51 -21.64 -0.13
CA PRO A 318 11.94 -20.32 0.33
C PRO A 318 11.09 -19.16 -0.19
N PHE A 319 10.08 -19.45 -1.02
CA PHE A 319 9.22 -18.42 -1.59
C PHE A 319 7.74 -18.75 -1.58
N VAL A 320 6.91 -17.71 -1.52
CA VAL A 320 5.45 -17.82 -1.63
C VAL A 320 4.90 -16.93 -2.76
N ALA A 321 3.68 -17.22 -3.21
CA ALA A 321 2.94 -16.34 -4.11
C ALA A 321 1.94 -15.49 -3.32
N GLY A 322 1.58 -14.31 -3.86
CA GLY A 322 0.71 -13.37 -3.16
C GLY A 322 0.11 -12.31 -4.06
N SER A 323 -0.35 -11.23 -3.43
CA SER A 323 -0.72 -9.99 -4.11
C SER A 323 0.45 -9.02 -4.15
N SER A 324 0.46 -8.11 -5.12
CA SER A 324 1.31 -6.93 -5.11
C SER A 324 0.49 -5.65 -5.12
N PHE A 325 0.97 -4.62 -4.43
CA PHE A 325 0.52 -3.25 -4.57
C PHE A 325 1.56 -2.52 -5.41
N VAL A 326 1.23 -2.32 -6.70
CA VAL A 326 2.15 -1.73 -7.66
C VAL A 326 1.97 -0.23 -7.67
N HIS A 327 3.02 0.49 -7.35
CA HIS A 327 3.08 1.95 -7.34
C HIS A 327 3.72 2.47 -8.62
N PHE A 328 3.03 3.39 -9.30
CA PHE A 328 3.57 4.12 -10.45
C PHE A 328 4.47 5.25 -9.97
N LYS A 329 5.69 4.89 -9.59
CA LYS A 329 6.69 5.83 -9.10
C LYS A 329 7.91 5.80 -10.01
N PRO A 330 8.18 6.85 -10.81
CA PRO A 330 9.27 6.85 -11.78
C PRO A 330 10.68 6.75 -11.18
N SER A 331 10.83 7.05 -9.88
CA SER A 331 12.08 6.78 -9.15
C SER A 331 12.28 5.30 -8.82
N ASN A 332 11.24 4.47 -8.94
CA ASN A 332 11.30 3.03 -8.79
C ASN A 332 11.62 2.35 -10.12
N ALA A 333 12.92 2.19 -10.42
CA ALA A 333 13.41 1.59 -11.66
C ALA A 333 13.00 0.12 -11.89
N ASN A 334 12.36 -0.50 -10.89
CA ASN A 334 11.94 -1.89 -10.89
C ASN A 334 10.50 -2.10 -11.38
N VAL A 335 9.75 -1.02 -11.61
CA VAL A 335 8.40 -1.08 -12.17
C VAL A 335 8.45 -0.65 -13.63
N GLN A 336 8.36 -1.63 -14.52
CA GLN A 336 8.29 -1.40 -15.96
C GLN A 336 6.84 -1.36 -16.42
N VAL A 337 6.46 -0.29 -17.10
CA VAL A 337 5.12 -0.14 -17.67
C VAL A 337 5.18 -0.29 -19.18
N ASN A 338 4.57 -1.36 -19.67
CA ASN A 338 4.35 -1.60 -21.07
C ASN A 338 2.95 -1.12 -21.44
N TYR A 339 2.86 -0.45 -22.57
CA TYR A 339 1.61 0.05 -23.11
C TYR A 339 1.31 -0.60 -24.45
N VAL A 340 0.09 -1.07 -24.63
CA VAL A 340 -0.37 -1.72 -25.86
C VAL A 340 -1.56 -0.94 -26.42
N GLU A 341 -1.38 -0.40 -27.61
CA GLU A 341 -2.45 0.28 -28.36
C GLU A 341 -3.54 -0.68 -28.81
N LEU A 342 -4.69 -0.13 -29.18
CA LEU A 342 -5.82 -0.90 -29.71
C LEU A 342 -5.45 -1.69 -30.97
N ASN A 343 -4.51 -1.19 -31.78
CA ASN A 343 -3.98 -1.87 -32.98
C ASN A 343 -2.97 -3.00 -32.67
N GLY A 344 -2.61 -3.20 -31.39
CA GLY A 344 -1.66 -4.22 -30.92
C GLY A 344 -0.20 -3.78 -30.83
N THR A 345 0.15 -2.58 -31.29
CA THR A 345 1.51 -2.01 -31.14
C THR A 345 1.86 -1.86 -29.68
N THR A 346 3.05 -2.32 -29.30
CA THR A 346 3.51 -2.31 -27.92
C THR A 346 4.68 -1.35 -27.75
N HIS A 347 4.57 -0.49 -26.74
CA HIS A 347 5.61 0.41 -26.26
C HIS A 347 6.10 -0.11 -24.91
N GLN A 348 7.41 -0.24 -24.75
CA GLN A 348 8.00 -0.78 -23.54
C GLN A 348 8.45 0.35 -22.63
N ASP A 349 8.32 0.15 -21.33
CA ASP A 349 8.82 1.03 -20.27
C ASP A 349 8.50 2.53 -20.50
N VAL A 350 7.21 2.83 -20.65
CA VAL A 350 6.73 4.18 -20.99
C VAL A 350 6.67 5.12 -19.78
N MET A 351 6.96 4.67 -18.57
CA MET A 351 6.81 5.50 -17.36
C MET A 351 7.89 6.59 -17.29
N ALA A 352 7.48 7.81 -16.96
CA ALA A 352 8.34 8.97 -16.79
C ALA A 352 7.86 9.84 -15.62
N ALA A 353 8.75 10.69 -15.08
CA ALA A 353 8.43 11.64 -14.02
C ALA A 353 7.63 12.84 -14.54
N GLU A 354 6.62 13.26 -13.77
CA GLU A 354 5.84 14.48 -14.02
C GLU A 354 5.64 15.28 -12.71
N PRO A 355 5.82 16.61 -12.72
CA PRO A 355 5.72 17.43 -11.50
C PRO A 355 4.35 17.45 -10.81
N GLU A 356 3.25 17.41 -11.57
CA GLU A 356 1.90 17.57 -10.98
C GLU A 356 1.28 16.23 -10.55
N ASN A 357 1.48 15.16 -11.33
CA ASN A 357 0.83 13.86 -11.12
C ASN A 357 1.78 12.78 -10.60
N GLY A 358 3.04 13.14 -10.27
CA GLY A 358 4.08 12.21 -9.82
C GLY A 358 4.66 11.32 -10.92
N TYR A 359 3.81 10.84 -11.84
CA TYR A 359 4.18 10.03 -12.99
C TYR A 359 3.39 10.41 -14.24
N VAL A 360 3.92 10.02 -15.39
CA VAL A 360 3.23 10.06 -16.68
C VAL A 360 3.70 8.89 -17.54
N PHE A 361 2.87 8.42 -18.46
CA PHE A 361 3.25 7.49 -19.51
C PHE A 361 3.57 8.29 -20.76
N ASN A 362 4.82 8.23 -21.17
CA ASN A 362 5.31 8.87 -22.37
C ASN A 362 5.10 7.93 -23.58
N LEU A 363 4.11 8.25 -24.41
CA LEU A 363 3.72 7.44 -25.57
C LEU A 363 4.31 7.98 -26.88
N ASN A 364 5.49 8.62 -26.83
CA ASN A 364 6.19 9.44 -27.84
C ASN A 364 6.37 8.91 -29.28
N ALA A 365 5.78 7.79 -29.69
CA ALA A 365 5.96 7.19 -31.01
C ALA A 365 4.75 7.34 -31.96
N LEU A 366 3.92 8.38 -31.79
CA LEU A 366 2.64 8.52 -32.52
C LEU A 366 2.48 9.74 -33.44
N SER A 367 3.54 10.48 -33.78
CA SER A 367 3.42 11.45 -34.87
C SER A 367 4.38 11.14 -36.00
N ASN A 368 3.81 10.99 -37.20
CA ASN A 368 4.50 11.24 -38.46
C ASN A 368 5.04 12.68 -38.45
N GLY A 369 6.17 12.90 -37.78
CA GLY A 369 7.00 14.11 -37.91
C GLY A 369 6.44 15.43 -37.38
N SER A 370 5.51 15.46 -36.42
CA SER A 370 4.95 16.74 -35.92
C SER A 370 5.26 17.10 -34.45
N GLY A 371 6.13 16.35 -33.76
CA GLY A 371 6.71 16.78 -32.48
C GLY A 371 5.75 16.98 -31.30
N ALA A 372 4.49 16.52 -31.39
CA ALA A 372 3.57 16.51 -30.26
C ALA A 372 3.77 15.23 -29.43
N MET A 373 4.01 15.39 -28.12
CA MET A 373 4.07 14.26 -27.18
C MET A 373 2.65 13.86 -26.77
N LYS A 374 2.31 12.57 -26.89
CA LYS A 374 1.10 12.00 -26.26
C LYS A 374 1.53 11.51 -24.89
N THR A 375 1.11 12.21 -23.85
CA THR A 375 1.28 11.79 -22.47
C THR A 375 0.02 11.12 -21.97
N ALA A 376 0.14 10.23 -20.98
CA ALA A 376 -1.02 9.59 -20.41
C ALA A 376 -0.88 9.23 -18.92
N ASN A 377 -2.01 9.11 -18.24
CA ASN A 377 -2.08 8.62 -16.86
C ASN A 377 -3.16 7.54 -16.79
N ILE A 378 -3.01 6.61 -15.83
CA ILE A 378 -4.12 5.72 -15.50
C ILE A 378 -5.05 6.45 -14.53
N VAL A 379 -6.35 6.34 -14.80
CA VAL A 379 -7.38 6.96 -13.99
C VAL A 379 -8.56 6.02 -13.79
N LEU A 380 -9.37 6.30 -12.77
CA LEU A 380 -10.61 5.61 -12.47
C LEU A 380 -11.80 6.51 -12.82
N ASN A 381 -12.81 5.95 -13.47
CA ASN A 381 -14.10 6.63 -13.58
C ASN A 381 -14.99 6.35 -12.35
N GLN A 382 -16.15 7.00 -12.29
CA GLN A 382 -17.15 6.80 -11.22
C GLN A 382 -17.63 5.35 -11.04
N LYS A 383 -17.46 4.49 -12.05
CA LYS A 383 -17.86 3.07 -12.00
C LYS A 383 -16.71 2.15 -11.53
N GLY A 384 -15.53 2.70 -11.26
CA GLY A 384 -14.34 1.93 -10.90
C GLY A 384 -13.62 1.29 -12.08
N GLU A 385 -13.89 1.72 -13.31
CA GLU A 385 -13.21 1.22 -14.51
C GLU A 385 -11.91 1.99 -14.73
N HIS A 386 -10.82 1.27 -15.04
CA HIS A 386 -9.55 1.88 -15.42
C HIS A 386 -9.63 2.44 -16.84
N LEU A 387 -9.25 3.70 -16.98
CA LEU A 387 -9.12 4.40 -18.23
C LEU A 387 -7.69 4.93 -18.35
N LEU A 388 -7.21 5.05 -19.59
CA LEU A 388 -6.02 5.79 -19.92
C LEU A 388 -6.43 7.19 -20.34
N GLN A 389 -6.16 8.17 -19.48
CA GLN A 389 -6.36 9.59 -19.80
C GLN A 389 -5.17 10.05 -20.61
N THR A 390 -5.38 10.51 -21.84
CA THR A 390 -4.30 10.96 -22.72
C THR A 390 -4.41 12.45 -22.97
N VAL A 391 -3.27 13.12 -22.91
CA VAL A 391 -3.11 14.56 -23.09
C VAL A 391 -2.20 14.78 -24.32
N ASN A 392 -2.58 15.69 -25.20
CA ASN A 392 -2.00 15.87 -26.53
C ASN A 392 -1.67 17.35 -26.81
N GLY A 393 -0.44 17.76 -26.45
CA GLY A 393 0.18 19.03 -26.88
C GLY A 393 -0.62 20.31 -26.62
N ASN A 394 -0.16 21.46 -27.11
CA ASN A 394 -0.57 22.79 -26.60
C ASN A 394 -2.09 23.16 -26.61
N GLY A 395 -2.99 22.34 -27.17
CA GLY A 395 -4.46 22.47 -27.06
C GLY A 395 -5.19 21.32 -26.32
N ASP A 396 -4.46 20.34 -25.78
CA ASP A 396 -4.85 19.25 -24.88
C ASP A 396 -6.31 18.78 -24.92
N VAL A 397 -6.77 18.23 -26.04
CA VAL A 397 -8.02 17.47 -26.00
C VAL A 397 -7.77 16.21 -25.17
N ILE A 398 -8.36 16.16 -23.98
CA ILE A 398 -8.28 15.00 -23.10
C ILE A 398 -9.20 13.91 -23.66
N LEU A 399 -8.62 12.74 -23.91
CA LEU A 399 -9.33 11.54 -24.33
C LEU A 399 -9.12 10.43 -23.31
N TYR A 400 -10.12 9.57 -23.17
CA TYR A 400 -10.10 8.44 -22.24
C TYR A 400 -10.26 7.14 -23.00
N TYR A 401 -9.27 6.26 -22.91
CA TYR A 401 -9.31 4.95 -23.54
C TYR A 401 -9.62 3.89 -22.49
N PRO A 402 -10.64 3.04 -22.68
CA PRO A 402 -10.87 1.90 -21.80
C PRO A 402 -9.68 0.95 -21.83
N VAL A 403 -9.11 0.63 -20.67
CA VAL A 403 -7.94 -0.25 -20.59
C VAL A 403 -8.18 -1.48 -19.74
N ARG A 404 -7.43 -2.53 -20.04
CA ARG A 404 -7.18 -3.64 -19.13
C ARG A 404 -5.72 -3.66 -18.74
N SER A 405 -5.46 -3.91 -17.47
CA SER A 405 -4.11 -4.07 -16.94
C SER A 405 -3.85 -5.54 -16.60
N SER A 406 -2.65 -6.02 -16.93
CA SER A 406 -2.10 -7.27 -16.41
C SER A 406 -0.79 -6.96 -15.70
N LEU A 407 -0.69 -7.40 -14.44
CA LEU A 407 0.43 -7.07 -13.56
C LEU A 407 1.05 -8.37 -13.04
N SER A 408 2.37 -8.45 -13.13
CA SER A 408 3.16 -9.55 -12.57
C SER A 408 4.38 -8.98 -11.88
N THR A 409 4.54 -9.31 -10.60
CA THR A 409 5.74 -8.99 -9.82
C THR A 409 6.49 -10.29 -9.53
N ASN A 410 7.77 -10.34 -9.87
CA ASN A 410 8.70 -11.32 -9.32
C ASN A 410 9.51 -10.62 -8.23
N VAL A 411 9.29 -11.00 -6.97
CA VAL A 411 9.86 -10.29 -5.82
C VAL A 411 11.34 -10.63 -5.62
N ASP A 412 11.74 -11.86 -5.94
CA ASP A 412 13.11 -12.37 -5.85
C ASP A 412 14.12 -11.53 -6.67
N ASN A 413 13.74 -11.12 -7.88
CA ASN A 413 14.55 -10.18 -8.68
C ASN A 413 14.04 -8.73 -8.62
N ASN A 414 13.06 -8.47 -7.75
CA ASN A 414 12.40 -7.20 -7.58
C ASN A 414 12.01 -6.55 -8.92
N LEU A 415 11.36 -7.30 -9.80
CA LEU A 415 10.89 -6.80 -11.09
C LEU A 415 9.37 -6.88 -11.15
N THR A 416 8.74 -5.73 -11.39
CA THR A 416 7.32 -5.64 -11.68
C THR A 416 7.12 -5.24 -13.12
N THR A 417 6.40 -6.06 -13.87
CA THR A 417 5.94 -5.72 -15.22
C THR A 417 4.45 -5.45 -15.19
N VAL A 418 4.08 -4.22 -15.56
CA VAL A 418 2.69 -3.80 -15.78
C VAL A 418 2.48 -3.72 -17.27
N THR A 419 1.44 -4.36 -17.79
CA THR A 419 1.00 -4.16 -19.18
C THR A 419 -0.38 -3.53 -19.17
N ILE A 420 -0.50 -2.34 -19.74
CA ILE A 420 -1.74 -1.60 -19.92
C ILE A 420 -2.13 -1.72 -21.39
N ARG A 421 -3.31 -2.27 -21.67
CA ARG A 421 -3.80 -2.52 -23.02
C ARG A 421 -5.10 -1.75 -23.26
N GLU A 422 -5.15 -0.94 -24.31
CA GLU A 422 -6.40 -0.37 -24.82
C GLU A 422 -7.35 -1.50 -25.27
N THR A 423 -8.62 -1.38 -24.90
CA THR A 423 -9.64 -2.39 -25.20
C THR A 423 -10.76 -1.88 -26.11
N ASP A 424 -10.85 -0.58 -26.28
CA ASP A 424 -11.86 0.08 -27.11
C ASP A 424 -11.36 1.45 -27.59
N GLU A 425 -12.11 2.07 -28.48
CA GLU A 425 -11.84 3.42 -28.98
C GLU A 425 -11.92 4.49 -27.89
N ALA A 426 -11.29 5.63 -28.17
CA ALA A 426 -11.24 6.78 -27.28
C ALA A 426 -12.64 7.33 -27.02
N ARG A 427 -12.91 7.71 -25.76
CA ARG A 427 -14.16 8.36 -25.34
C ARG A 427 -13.86 9.70 -24.69
N ARG A 428 -14.87 10.57 -24.68
CA ARG A 428 -14.85 11.85 -23.96
C ARG A 428 -15.69 11.72 -22.71
N ILE A 429 -15.20 12.28 -21.62
CA ILE A 429 -15.93 12.35 -20.35
C ILE A 429 -16.24 13.81 -20.09
N ARG A 430 -17.53 14.10 -19.97
CA ARG A 430 -18.05 15.42 -19.72
C ARG A 430 -18.02 15.68 -18.22
N ASN A 431 -17.16 16.61 -17.83
CA ASN A 431 -17.04 17.09 -16.46
C ASN A 431 -17.00 18.63 -16.51
N PRO A 432 -17.87 19.33 -15.77
CA PRO A 432 -18.95 18.83 -14.91
C PRO A 432 -20.15 18.30 -15.70
N ALA A 433 -21.04 17.58 -15.02
CA ALA A 433 -22.22 16.94 -15.64
C ALA A 433 -23.10 17.93 -16.43
N ASP A 434 -23.23 19.15 -15.92
CA ASP A 434 -23.85 20.31 -16.58
C ASP A 434 -22.77 21.40 -16.83
N PRO A 435 -22.14 21.39 -18.02
CA PRO A 435 -21.09 22.35 -18.35
C PRO A 435 -21.62 23.78 -18.52
N LEU A 436 -22.85 23.96 -19.03
CA LEU A 436 -23.41 25.29 -19.26
C LEU A 436 -23.74 25.99 -17.94
N ALA A 437 -24.40 25.29 -17.02
CA ALA A 437 -24.66 25.82 -15.68
C ALA A 437 -23.37 26.13 -14.90
N THR A 438 -22.27 25.46 -15.23
CA THR A 438 -20.97 25.76 -14.62
C THR A 438 -20.34 27.01 -15.23
N LEU A 439 -20.39 27.17 -16.55
CA LEU A 439 -19.97 28.41 -17.20
C LEU A 439 -20.77 29.60 -16.72
N ASP A 440 -22.09 29.48 -16.59
CA ASP A 440 -22.95 30.56 -16.08
C ASP A 440 -22.54 31.00 -14.67
N ARG A 441 -22.21 30.03 -13.80
CA ARG A 441 -21.69 30.33 -12.46
C ARG A 441 -20.33 31.02 -12.51
N ALA A 442 -19.41 30.55 -13.35
CA ALA A 442 -18.09 31.17 -13.52
C ALA A 442 -18.19 32.61 -14.05
N ILE A 443 -19.04 32.84 -15.06
CA ILE A 443 -19.30 34.17 -15.62
C ILE A 443 -19.90 35.08 -14.55
N ALA A 444 -20.91 34.61 -13.80
CA ALA A 444 -21.51 35.38 -12.72
C ALA A 444 -20.49 35.78 -11.63
N GLN A 445 -19.53 34.91 -11.30
CA GLN A 445 -18.44 35.24 -10.37
C GLN A 445 -17.55 36.36 -10.92
N VAL A 446 -17.16 36.28 -12.20
CA VAL A 446 -16.37 37.33 -12.87
C VAL A 446 -17.14 38.65 -12.93
N ASP A 447 -18.42 38.62 -13.30
CA ASP A 447 -19.25 39.81 -13.43
C ASP A 447 -19.48 40.51 -12.09
N ASN A 448 -19.69 39.76 -11.02
CA ASN A 448 -19.77 40.33 -9.66
C ASN A 448 -18.49 41.09 -9.29
N LYS A 449 -17.31 40.54 -9.63
CA LYS A 449 -16.04 41.23 -9.35
C LYS A 449 -15.82 42.44 -10.23
N ARG A 450 -16.15 42.36 -11.52
CA ARG A 450 -16.10 43.51 -12.43
C ARG A 450 -17.02 44.63 -11.95
N SER A 451 -18.19 44.29 -11.42
CA SER A 451 -19.11 45.26 -10.82
C SER A 451 -18.50 45.93 -9.58
N GLU A 452 -17.88 45.16 -8.69
CA GLU A 452 -17.16 45.69 -7.52
C GLU A 452 -16.03 46.65 -7.93
N PHE A 453 -15.20 46.26 -8.91
CA PHE A 453 -14.12 47.12 -9.42
C PHE A 453 -14.63 48.34 -10.17
N GLY A 454 -15.75 48.23 -10.90
CA GLY A 454 -16.38 49.39 -11.53
C GLY A 454 -16.93 50.38 -10.49
N ALA A 455 -17.51 49.90 -9.39
CA ALA A 455 -17.93 50.75 -8.29
C ALA A 455 -16.73 51.41 -7.58
N LEU A 456 -15.63 50.66 -7.42
CA LEU A 456 -14.38 51.17 -6.88
C LEU A 456 -13.78 52.28 -7.75
N ASP A 457 -13.73 52.08 -9.07
CA ASP A 457 -13.22 53.05 -10.04
C ASP A 457 -14.01 54.36 -9.99
N ASN A 458 -15.35 54.28 -9.99
CA ASN A 458 -16.21 55.45 -9.81
C ASN A 458 -15.93 56.20 -8.50
N ARG A 459 -15.69 55.48 -7.40
CA ARG A 459 -15.34 56.09 -6.11
C ARG A 459 -13.95 56.74 -6.15
N LEU A 460 -12.96 56.08 -6.77
CA LEU A 460 -11.61 56.61 -6.92
C LEU A 460 -11.61 57.88 -7.77
N LEU A 461 -12.33 57.91 -8.90
CA LEU A 461 -12.46 59.10 -9.74
C LEU A 461 -13.08 60.28 -8.98
N ALA A 462 -14.15 60.04 -8.22
CA ALA A 462 -14.78 61.06 -7.39
C ALA A 462 -13.83 61.59 -6.29
N ILE A 463 -13.05 60.70 -5.68
CA ILE A 463 -12.03 61.06 -4.70
C ILE A 463 -10.93 61.92 -5.35
N ILE A 464 -10.42 61.52 -6.52
CA ILE A 464 -9.38 62.27 -7.25
C ILE A 464 -9.87 63.68 -7.59
N GLU A 465 -11.09 63.82 -8.11
CA GLU A 465 -11.68 65.13 -8.45
C GLU A 465 -11.78 66.04 -7.21
N ASN A 466 -12.20 65.47 -6.06
CA ASN A 466 -12.28 66.19 -4.80
C ASN A 466 -10.89 66.60 -4.26
N HIS A 467 -9.90 65.71 -4.37
CA HIS A 467 -8.52 66.00 -3.98
C HIS A 467 -7.90 67.10 -4.81
N ASP A 468 -8.13 67.09 -6.12
CA ASP A 468 -7.63 68.14 -7.00
C ASP A 468 -8.22 69.51 -6.66
N GLU A 469 -9.53 69.58 -6.36
CA GLU A 469 -10.16 70.84 -5.92
C GLU A 469 -9.60 71.31 -4.57
N THR A 470 -9.44 70.37 -3.62
CA THR A 470 -8.85 70.67 -2.32
C THR A 470 -7.41 71.16 -2.47
N ASN A 471 -6.60 70.53 -3.35
CA ASN A 471 -5.24 70.95 -3.66
C ASN A 471 -5.18 72.33 -4.32
N ARG A 472 -6.12 72.69 -5.19
CA ARG A 472 -6.24 74.06 -5.75
C ARG A 472 -6.53 75.06 -4.64
N HIS A 473 -7.48 74.78 -3.75
CA HIS A 473 -7.81 75.65 -2.63
C HIS A 473 -6.65 75.81 -1.63
N LEU A 474 -5.97 74.72 -1.29
CA LEU A 474 -4.81 74.74 -0.39
C LEU A 474 -3.63 75.48 -1.02
N SER A 475 -3.36 75.26 -2.31
CA SER A 475 -2.33 76.01 -3.05
C SER A 475 -2.64 77.51 -3.07
N ALA A 476 -3.89 77.90 -3.31
CA ALA A 476 -4.31 79.30 -3.28
C ALA A 476 -4.25 79.92 -1.87
N ALA A 477 -4.63 79.17 -0.83
CA ALA A 477 -4.50 79.59 0.56
C ALA A 477 -3.03 79.76 0.96
N ARG A 478 -2.18 78.80 0.58
CA ARG A 478 -0.73 78.85 0.81
C ARG A 478 -0.09 80.03 0.09
N SER A 479 -0.43 80.27 -1.18
CA SER A 479 0.03 81.43 -1.94
C SER A 479 -0.33 82.74 -1.24
N ARG A 480 -1.57 82.91 -0.78
CA ARG A 480 -1.98 84.11 0.00
C ARG A 480 -1.22 84.31 1.32
N ILE A 481 -0.71 83.25 1.94
CA ILE A 481 0.01 83.31 3.22
C ILE A 481 1.52 83.50 3.00
N MET A 482 2.09 82.77 2.04
CA MET A 482 3.53 82.65 1.84
C MET A 482 4.06 83.60 0.78
N ASP A 483 3.27 83.87 -0.27
CA ASP A 483 3.73 84.74 -1.35
C ASP A 483 3.59 86.19 -0.90
N ALA A 484 4.70 86.91 -0.90
CA ALA A 484 4.70 88.33 -0.62
C ALA A 484 4.05 89.07 -1.81
N ASP A 485 3.09 89.95 -1.51
CA ASP A 485 2.53 90.84 -2.53
C ASP A 485 3.63 91.77 -3.04
N TYR A 486 4.11 91.51 -4.25
CA TYR A 486 5.19 92.25 -4.89
C TYR A 486 4.91 93.76 -4.92
N ALA A 487 3.64 94.17 -5.07
CA ALA A 487 3.28 95.58 -5.09
C ALA A 487 3.53 96.26 -3.74
N VAL A 488 3.19 95.59 -2.62
CA VAL A 488 3.43 96.11 -1.27
C VAL A 488 4.91 96.07 -0.92
N GLU A 489 5.59 94.96 -1.23
CA GLU A 489 7.01 94.79 -0.90
C GLU A 489 7.89 95.79 -1.65
N VAL A 490 7.63 96.01 -2.96
CA VAL A 490 8.32 97.04 -3.74
C VAL A 490 8.00 98.43 -3.22
N THR A 491 6.75 98.73 -2.86
CA THR A 491 6.39 100.04 -2.29
C THR A 491 7.13 100.29 -0.97
N ASN A 492 7.22 99.29 -0.11
CA ASN A 492 7.96 99.37 1.15
C ASN A 492 9.47 99.50 0.91
N MET A 493 10.03 98.75 -0.03
CA MET A 493 11.44 98.86 -0.44
C MET A 493 11.74 100.26 -1.01
N THR A 494 10.91 100.76 -1.93
CA THR A 494 11.06 102.11 -2.50
C THR A 494 10.90 103.17 -1.43
N LYS A 495 9.94 103.03 -0.51
CA LYS A 495 9.80 103.91 0.65
C LYS A 495 11.04 103.87 1.55
N ALA A 496 11.60 102.69 1.82
CA ALA A 496 12.82 102.53 2.60
C ALA A 496 14.03 103.17 1.89
N GLN A 497 14.18 102.97 0.58
CA GLN A 497 15.21 103.61 -0.24
C GLN A 497 15.08 105.14 -0.25
N ILE A 498 13.86 105.67 -0.39
CA ILE A 498 13.60 107.12 -0.31
C ILE A 498 13.93 107.63 1.10
N LEU A 499 13.56 106.91 2.16
CA LEU A 499 13.89 107.27 3.54
C LEU A 499 15.39 107.23 3.81
N GLU A 500 16.13 106.27 3.25
CA GLU A 500 17.59 106.23 3.34
C GLU A 500 18.23 107.41 2.61
N GLN A 501 17.77 107.72 1.39
CA GLN A 501 18.25 108.87 0.61
C GLN A 501 17.90 110.21 1.29
N ALA A 502 16.69 110.36 1.79
CA ALA A 502 16.24 111.53 2.54
C ALA A 502 16.97 111.64 3.88
N GLY A 503 17.18 110.53 4.59
CA GLY A 503 17.95 110.46 5.83
C GLY A 503 19.41 110.90 5.60
N ALA A 504 20.05 110.42 4.54
CA ALA A 504 21.39 110.86 4.14
C ALA A 504 21.44 112.35 3.79
N SER A 505 20.44 112.87 3.08
CA SER A 505 20.34 114.30 2.73
C SER A 505 20.08 115.19 3.96
N VAL A 506 19.23 114.77 4.89
CA VAL A 506 18.98 115.46 6.17
C VAL A 506 20.21 115.39 7.05
N LEU A 507 20.92 114.26 7.10
CA LEU A 507 22.22 114.15 7.79
C LEU A 507 23.26 115.09 7.18
N ALA A 508 23.35 115.17 5.85
CA ALA A 508 24.25 116.10 5.17
C ALA A 508 23.91 117.56 5.49
N GLN A 509 22.62 117.92 5.51
CA GLN A 509 22.16 119.27 5.83
C GLN A 509 22.30 119.61 7.32
N ALA A 510 22.02 118.65 8.22
CA ALA A 510 22.25 118.76 9.65
C ALA A 510 23.74 118.91 9.99
N ASN A 511 24.65 118.32 9.21
CA ASN A 511 26.09 118.52 9.34
C ASN A 511 26.56 119.90 8.83
N GLN A 512 25.83 120.54 7.90
CA GLN A 512 26.15 121.87 7.38
C GLN A 512 25.59 123.02 8.23
N ILE A 513 24.48 122.82 8.95
CA ILE A 513 23.89 123.85 9.82
C ILE A 513 24.90 124.38 10.88
N PRO A 514 25.65 123.52 11.61
CA PRO A 514 26.70 123.99 12.51
C PRO A 514 27.81 124.77 11.80
N GLN A 515 28.18 124.38 10.58
CA GLN A 515 29.23 125.06 9.79
C GLN A 515 28.77 126.45 9.31
N ASN A 516 27.50 126.61 8.94
CA ASN A 516 26.93 127.91 8.58
C ASN A 516 26.80 128.85 9.79
N VAL A 517 26.49 128.31 10.98
CA VAL A 517 26.49 129.10 12.22
C VAL A 517 27.91 129.55 12.58
N LEU A 518 28.92 128.70 12.38
CA LEU A 518 30.33 129.07 12.55
C LEU A 518 30.79 130.11 11.52
N SER A 519 30.29 130.07 10.28
CA SER A 519 30.58 131.07 9.24
C SER A 519 29.93 132.44 9.48
N LEU A 520 28.85 132.51 10.26
CA LEU A 520 28.15 133.76 10.61
C LEU A 520 28.68 134.41 11.91
N LEU A 521 29.53 133.70 12.65
CA LEU A 521 30.18 134.16 13.89
C LEU A 521 31.67 134.43 13.72
N GLY A 522 32.24 134.18 12.53
CA GLY A 522 33.66 134.35 12.19
C GLY A 522 33.96 135.60 11.39
#